data_AF-A0A8T3XPH0-F1
#
_entry.id   AF-A0A8T3XPH0-F1
#
_cell.length_a   1.000
_cell.length_b   1.000
_cell.length_c   1.000
_cell.angle_alpha   90.00
_cell.angle_beta   90.00
_cell.angle_gamma   90.00
#
_symmetry.space_group_name_H-M   'P 1'
#
loop_
_entity.id
_entity.type
_entity.pdbx_description
1 polymer ?
#
loop_
_entity_poly.entity_id
_entity_poly.type
_entity_poly.pdbx_seq_one_letter_code
_entity_poly.pdbx_strand_id
1 'polypeptide(L)'
;MELRPSNLAERKKFYEQEFSIKKIISWFKEKPQFFVVDLGSETHIIKDKKKMKKLLILKPNISFKELKKKLIELAPEDVYYDRNKYKDANLALKNMNFKNALSTKNCLGQELVFDIDPENINCPNHKKSLHKFCPYCIKMSLNYGIKMKNSLQKYFKNIKIIYSGRGCHVHVRDKKAFKLTMRQRNSLNKNLKKFPIDPWVSHGHIRLIRLPYSLNSLVSRIVMPLNDIEIKNFDPENEKKIMPKFLRN
;
A
#
# COMPACT_ATOMS: atom_id res chain seq x y z
N MET A 1 -18.23 -12.24 -6.39
CA MET A 1 -17.85 -12.70 -5.03
C MET A 1 -17.62 -11.49 -4.14
N GLU A 2 -18.23 -11.47 -2.96
CA GLU A 2 -18.35 -10.27 -2.12
C GLU A 2 -17.00 -9.77 -1.55
N LEU A 3 -16.80 -8.45 -1.60
CA LEU A 3 -15.70 -7.76 -0.93
C LEU A 3 -16.05 -7.63 0.56
N ARG A 4 -15.56 -8.58 1.37
CA ARG A 4 -15.86 -8.63 2.81
C ARG A 4 -14.62 -8.53 3.69
N PRO A 5 -14.78 -8.10 4.95
CA PRO A 5 -13.74 -8.24 5.95
C PRO A 5 -13.34 -9.70 6.17
N SER A 6 -12.05 -9.93 6.40
CA SER A 6 -11.55 -11.21 6.90
C SER A 6 -11.52 -11.24 8.43
N ASN A 7 -11.84 -12.39 9.01
CA ASN A 7 -11.73 -12.62 10.46
C ASN A 7 -10.28 -12.93 10.88
N LEU A 8 -10.02 -12.97 12.20
CA LEU A 8 -8.66 -13.20 12.72
C LEU A 8 -8.06 -14.56 12.31
N ALA A 9 -8.88 -15.61 12.23
CA ALA A 9 -8.43 -16.94 11.83
C ALA A 9 -8.01 -16.96 10.34
N GLU A 10 -8.78 -16.31 9.47
CA GLU A 10 -8.47 -16.15 8.04
C GLU A 10 -7.18 -15.35 7.83
N ARG A 11 -7.03 -14.22 8.54
CA ARG A 11 -5.79 -13.41 8.50
C ARG A 11 -4.58 -14.22 8.94
N LYS A 12 -4.69 -14.93 10.07
CA LYS A 12 -3.62 -15.81 10.57
C LYS A 12 -3.26 -16.89 9.55
N LYS A 13 -4.26 -17.60 9.01
CA LYS A 13 -4.08 -18.64 8.00
C LYS A 13 -3.35 -18.11 6.75
N PHE A 14 -3.73 -16.93 6.27
CA PHE A 14 -3.03 -16.27 5.16
C PHE A 14 -1.55 -16.02 5.47
N TYR A 15 -1.24 -15.43 6.62
CA TYR A 15 0.15 -15.12 6.99
C TYR A 15 0.99 -16.38 7.27
N GLU A 16 0.38 -17.47 7.73
CA GLU A 16 1.05 -18.75 7.91
C GLU A 16 1.36 -19.42 6.56
N GLN A 17 0.35 -19.55 5.70
CA GLN A 17 0.34 -20.47 4.56
C GLN A 17 0.61 -19.83 3.20
N GLU A 18 0.31 -18.53 3.03
CA GLU A 18 0.33 -17.86 1.72
C GLU A 18 1.32 -16.71 1.64
N PHE A 19 1.52 -15.97 2.74
CA PHE A 19 2.45 -14.86 2.79
C PHE A 19 3.89 -15.32 2.54
N SER A 20 4.49 -14.82 1.45
CA SER A 20 5.76 -15.28 0.92
C SER A 20 6.88 -14.27 1.17
N ILE A 21 7.81 -14.61 2.07
CA ILE A 21 9.03 -13.82 2.31
C ILE A 21 9.84 -13.67 1.00
N LYS A 22 9.91 -14.70 0.16
CA LYS A 22 10.63 -14.64 -1.13
C LYS A 22 10.07 -13.54 -2.04
N LYS A 23 8.74 -13.44 -2.15
CA LYS A 23 8.08 -12.38 -2.93
C LYS A 23 8.38 -10.99 -2.36
N ILE A 24 8.34 -10.83 -1.04
CA ILE A 24 8.69 -9.57 -0.36
C ILE A 24 10.14 -9.18 -0.61
N ILE A 25 11.08 -10.11 -0.50
CA ILE A 25 12.50 -9.87 -0.79
C ILE A 25 12.67 -9.43 -2.24
N SER A 26 12.05 -10.14 -3.19
CA SER A 26 12.12 -9.79 -4.62
C SER A 26 11.49 -8.43 -4.92
N TRP A 27 10.52 -8.00 -4.11
CA TRP A 27 9.93 -6.68 -4.25
C TRP A 27 10.92 -5.59 -3.89
N PHE A 28 11.65 -5.70 -2.78
CA PHE A 28 12.50 -4.62 -2.30
C PHE A 28 13.92 -4.70 -2.85
N LYS A 29 14.37 -3.64 -3.54
CA LYS A 29 15.81 -3.46 -3.83
C LYS A 29 16.61 -3.27 -2.55
N GLU A 30 16.04 -2.54 -1.60
CA GLU A 30 16.58 -2.31 -0.27
C GLU A 30 15.44 -2.45 0.74
N LYS A 31 15.65 -3.22 1.82
CA LYS A 31 14.64 -3.44 2.84
C LYS A 31 14.18 -2.11 3.49
N PRO A 32 12.87 -1.89 3.70
CA PRO A 32 12.38 -0.78 4.52
C PRO A 32 12.94 -0.84 5.95
N GLN A 33 13.18 0.32 6.56
CA GLN A 33 13.64 0.38 7.95
C GLN A 33 12.51 0.12 8.95
N PHE A 34 11.25 0.35 8.53
CA PHE A 34 10.08 0.13 9.36
C PHE A 34 8.97 -0.61 8.61
N PHE A 35 8.30 -1.47 9.35
CA PHE A 35 6.98 -2.00 9.01
C PHE A 35 6.01 -1.53 10.09
N VAL A 36 4.78 -1.27 9.69
CA VAL A 36 3.71 -0.82 10.58
C VAL A 36 2.51 -1.70 10.32
N VAL A 37 1.83 -2.12 11.39
CA VAL A 37 0.62 -2.94 11.27
C VAL A 37 -0.58 -2.19 11.84
N ASP A 38 -1.69 -2.28 11.13
CA ASP A 38 -3.00 -1.95 11.65
C ASP A 38 -3.64 -3.22 12.20
N LEU A 39 -4.14 -3.18 13.43
CA LEU A 39 -4.70 -4.35 14.09
C LEU A 39 -6.22 -4.48 13.89
N GLY A 40 -6.90 -3.47 13.36
CA GLY A 40 -8.36 -3.50 13.25
C GLY A 40 -9.04 -2.13 13.25
N SER A 41 -8.39 -1.08 12.74
CA SER A 41 -8.94 0.28 12.82
C SER A 41 -10.18 0.47 11.96
N GLU A 42 -10.23 -0.15 10.77
CA GLU A 42 -11.35 -0.02 9.82
C GLU A 42 -12.41 -1.13 10.04
N THR A 43 -11.99 -2.38 10.23
CA THR A 43 -12.91 -3.52 10.36
C THR A 43 -13.45 -3.72 11.77
N HIS A 44 -12.81 -3.13 12.78
CA HIS A 44 -13.06 -3.40 14.21
C HIS A 44 -12.87 -4.86 14.66
N ILE A 45 -12.34 -5.72 13.78
CA ILE A 45 -11.98 -7.11 14.07
C ILE A 45 -10.55 -7.12 14.61
N ILE A 46 -10.42 -7.11 15.94
CA ILE A 46 -9.15 -7.04 16.66
C ILE A 46 -9.12 -8.01 17.86
N LYS A 47 -7.95 -8.59 18.15
CA LYS A 47 -7.76 -9.48 19.31
C LYS A 47 -7.84 -8.74 20.64
N ASP A 48 -7.25 -7.55 20.72
CA ASP A 48 -7.20 -6.71 21.92
C ASP A 48 -7.82 -5.33 21.62
N LYS A 49 -9.05 -5.11 22.11
CA LYS A 49 -9.80 -3.87 21.89
C LYS A 49 -9.08 -2.63 22.43
N LYS A 50 -8.15 -2.74 23.39
CA LYS A 50 -7.36 -1.60 23.91
C LYS A 50 -6.36 -1.04 22.88
N LYS A 51 -6.06 -1.82 21.83
CA LYS A 51 -5.17 -1.44 20.74
C LYS A 51 -5.92 -0.98 19.49
N MET A 52 -7.23 -0.82 19.56
CA MET A 52 -8.05 -0.31 18.46
C MET A 52 -7.62 1.11 18.05
N LYS A 53 -7.68 1.41 16.75
CA LYS A 53 -7.27 2.70 16.16
C LYS A 53 -5.79 3.05 16.37
N LYS A 54 -4.94 2.11 16.79
CA LYS A 54 -3.50 2.32 16.96
C LYS A 54 -2.74 1.56 15.89
N LEU A 55 -1.98 2.31 15.09
CA LEU A 55 -0.94 1.75 14.26
C LEU A 55 0.22 1.28 15.16
N LEU A 56 0.59 0.01 15.04
CA LEU A 56 1.73 -0.54 15.76
C LEU A 56 2.96 -0.51 14.84
N ILE A 57 3.91 0.36 15.17
CA ILE A 57 5.21 0.41 14.49
C ILE A 57 6.06 -0.73 15.03
N LEU A 58 6.52 -1.61 14.15
CA LEU A 58 7.44 -2.67 14.53
C LEU A 58 8.85 -2.12 14.73
N LYS A 59 9.68 -2.85 15.48
CA LYS A 59 11.04 -2.43 15.80
C LYS A 59 11.83 -2.08 14.52
N PRO A 60 12.73 -1.09 14.55
CA PRO A 60 13.55 -0.74 13.39
C PRO A 60 14.33 -1.94 12.85
N ASN A 61 14.45 -2.03 11.53
CA ASN A 61 15.30 -3.01 10.83
C ASN A 61 15.02 -4.49 11.13
N ILE A 62 13.85 -4.82 11.67
CA ILE A 62 13.28 -6.17 11.80
C ILE A 62 13.55 -7.06 10.58
N SER A 63 13.91 -8.32 10.81
CA SER A 63 14.14 -9.29 9.72
C SER A 63 12.82 -9.73 9.08
N PHE A 64 12.82 -10.17 7.82
CA PHE A 64 11.58 -10.66 7.19
C PHE A 64 11.02 -11.93 7.87
N LYS A 65 11.88 -12.77 8.45
CA LYS A 65 11.47 -13.94 9.24
C LYS A 65 10.71 -13.51 10.50
N GLU A 66 11.27 -12.52 11.21
CA GLU A 66 10.63 -11.96 12.39
C GLU A 66 9.36 -11.18 12.05
N LEU A 67 9.33 -10.47 10.91
CA LEU A 67 8.11 -9.84 10.39
C LEU A 67 7.03 -10.89 10.22
N LYS A 68 7.29 -11.99 9.51
CA LYS A 68 6.32 -13.08 9.33
C LYS A 68 5.81 -13.61 10.68
N LYS A 69 6.71 -13.87 11.65
CA LYS A 69 6.32 -14.31 13.01
C LYS A 69 5.36 -13.30 13.66
N LYS A 70 5.66 -12.01 13.59
CA LYS A 70 4.79 -10.95 14.14
C LYS A 70 3.45 -10.85 13.42
N LEU A 71 3.41 -10.99 12.10
CA LEU A 71 2.15 -10.98 11.34
C LEU A 71 1.25 -12.16 11.71
N ILE A 72 1.81 -13.35 11.94
CA ILE A 72 1.06 -14.52 12.41
C ILE A 72 0.53 -14.31 13.82
N GLU A 73 1.37 -13.81 14.73
CA GLU A 73 1.02 -13.53 16.13
C GLU A 73 -0.11 -12.49 16.25
N LEU A 74 -0.02 -11.43 15.46
CA LEU A 74 -0.89 -10.26 15.55
C LEU A 74 -2.15 -10.39 14.68
N ALA A 75 -2.11 -11.21 13.62
CA ALA A 75 -3.17 -11.33 12.61
C ALA A 75 -3.73 -9.96 12.18
N PRO A 76 -2.85 -9.04 11.71
CA PRO A 76 -3.23 -7.64 11.52
C PRO A 76 -4.25 -7.47 10.39
N GLU A 77 -5.06 -6.43 10.51
CA GLU A 77 -5.95 -5.95 9.45
C GLU A 77 -5.11 -5.60 8.22
N ASP A 78 -4.13 -4.71 8.39
CA ASP A 78 -3.31 -4.23 7.29
C ASP A 78 -1.84 -4.17 7.66
N VAL A 79 -0.98 -4.33 6.65
CA VAL A 79 0.46 -4.22 6.81
C VAL A 79 0.98 -3.15 5.87
N TYR A 80 1.72 -2.22 6.45
CA TYR A 80 2.36 -1.10 5.76
C TYR A 80 3.87 -1.21 5.92
N TYR A 81 4.58 -0.60 4.97
CA TYR A 81 5.98 -0.27 5.15
C TYR A 81 6.17 1.22 5.02
N ASP A 82 7.23 1.69 5.65
CA ASP A 82 7.62 3.08 5.54
C ASP A 82 8.48 3.32 4.31
N ARG A 83 8.07 4.30 3.51
CA ARG A 83 8.71 4.71 2.26
C ARG A 83 9.94 5.57 2.47
N ASN A 84 10.16 6.10 3.67
CA ASN A 84 11.33 6.92 3.97
C ASN A 84 12.59 6.07 4.18
N LYS A 85 13.74 6.68 3.92
CA LYS A 85 15.04 6.20 4.41
C LYS A 85 15.61 7.22 5.38
N TYR A 86 16.29 6.72 6.41
CA TYR A 86 16.87 7.49 7.48
C TYR A 86 18.33 7.13 7.66
N LYS A 87 19.12 8.14 8.06
CA LYS A 87 20.50 7.94 8.54
C LYS A 87 20.49 7.08 9.79
N ASP A 88 19.64 7.43 10.75
CA ASP A 88 19.43 6.68 11.99
C ASP A 88 17.94 6.35 12.16
N ALA A 89 17.61 5.06 12.11
CA ALA A 89 16.25 4.58 12.30
C ALA A 89 15.80 4.70 13.77
N ASN A 90 16.69 4.53 14.75
CA ASN A 90 16.31 4.70 16.16
C ASN A 90 15.94 6.15 16.46
N LEU A 91 16.70 7.10 15.92
CA LEU A 91 16.36 8.53 16.00
C LEU A 91 15.02 8.83 15.29
N ALA A 92 14.78 8.21 14.13
CA ALA A 92 13.51 8.37 13.41
C ALA A 92 12.30 7.82 14.18
N LEU A 93 12.48 6.76 14.97
CA LEU A 93 11.44 6.19 15.83
C LEU A 93 11.15 7.08 17.04
N LYS A 94 12.19 7.64 17.68
CA LYS A 94 12.01 8.56 18.82
C LYS A 94 11.28 9.84 18.42
N ASN A 95 11.62 10.39 17.25
CA ASN A 95 11.11 11.67 16.75
C ASN A 95 10.10 11.49 15.62
N MET A 96 9.21 10.49 15.74
CA MET A 96 8.34 10.05 14.65
C MET A 96 7.23 11.06 14.33
N ASN A 97 7.60 12.19 13.72
CA ASN A 97 6.67 13.17 13.18
C ASN A 97 6.32 12.78 11.73
N PHE A 98 5.15 12.19 11.54
CA PHE A 98 4.69 11.71 10.24
C PHE A 98 4.59 12.81 9.18
N LYS A 99 4.12 14.02 9.56
CA LYS A 99 3.78 15.09 8.61
C LYS A 99 5.01 15.74 7.96
N ASN A 100 6.11 15.80 8.71
CA ASN A 100 7.33 16.54 8.32
C ASN A 100 8.56 15.63 8.18
N ALA A 101 8.39 14.30 8.20
CA ALA A 101 9.52 13.37 8.20
C ALA A 101 10.50 13.61 7.04
N LEU A 102 9.98 13.94 5.84
CA LEU A 102 10.78 14.18 4.65
C LEU A 102 11.68 15.44 4.73
N SER A 103 11.29 16.45 5.50
CA SER A 103 12.05 17.70 5.65
C SER A 103 13.10 17.64 6.78
N THR A 104 13.20 16.52 7.49
CA THR A 104 14.17 16.36 8.59
C THR A 104 15.58 16.04 8.06
N LYS A 105 16.62 16.53 8.76
CA LYS A 105 18.03 16.21 8.46
C LYS A 105 18.37 14.71 8.55
N ASN A 106 17.54 13.95 9.27
CA ASN A 106 17.67 12.51 9.41
C ASN A 106 17.13 11.74 8.19
N CYS A 107 16.23 12.34 7.40
CA CYS A 107 15.67 11.70 6.21
C CYS A 107 16.62 11.82 5.01
N LEU A 108 16.91 10.69 4.37
CA LEU A 108 17.75 10.59 3.17
C LEU A 108 16.93 10.67 1.87
N GLY A 109 15.61 10.64 1.99
CA GLY A 109 14.66 10.65 0.88
C GLY A 109 13.47 9.73 1.16
N GLN A 110 12.56 9.65 0.18
CA GLN A 110 11.33 8.88 0.28
C GLN A 110 10.94 8.31 -1.08
N GLU A 111 10.43 7.08 -1.11
CA GLU A 111 9.87 6.49 -2.33
C GLU A 111 8.70 7.34 -2.84
N LEU A 112 8.76 7.77 -4.11
CA LEU A 112 7.65 8.47 -4.75
C LEU A 112 6.57 7.45 -5.11
N VAL A 113 5.38 7.64 -4.56
CA VAL A 113 4.19 6.83 -4.83
C VAL A 113 3.01 7.77 -5.02
N PHE A 114 2.14 7.42 -5.95
CA PHE A 114 0.84 8.07 -6.16
C PHE A 114 -0.23 7.07 -5.76
N ASP A 115 -1.19 7.50 -4.94
CA ASP A 115 -2.35 6.68 -4.56
C ASP A 115 -3.57 7.14 -5.34
N ILE A 116 -4.12 6.24 -6.15
CA ILE A 116 -5.33 6.44 -6.94
C ILE A 116 -6.46 5.76 -6.18
N ASP A 117 -7.08 6.54 -5.29
CA ASP A 117 -8.16 6.07 -4.42
C ASP A 117 -9.44 5.89 -5.25
N PRO A 118 -10.08 4.70 -5.22
CA PRO A 118 -11.37 4.50 -5.87
C PRO A 118 -12.47 5.45 -5.38
N GLU A 119 -12.39 5.98 -4.16
CA GLU A 119 -13.37 6.94 -3.62
C GLU A 119 -13.36 8.27 -4.38
N ASN A 120 -12.22 8.62 -5.00
CA ASN A 120 -12.07 9.83 -5.82
C ASN A 120 -12.49 9.64 -7.28
N ILE A 121 -12.97 8.44 -7.66
CA ILE A 121 -13.41 8.16 -9.03
C ILE A 121 -14.88 8.50 -9.18
N ASN A 122 -15.23 9.28 -10.20
CA ASN A 122 -16.62 9.48 -10.55
C ASN A 122 -17.22 8.16 -11.07
N CYS A 123 -18.00 7.50 -10.21
CA CYS A 123 -18.58 6.18 -10.49
C CYS A 123 -20.10 6.28 -10.51
N PRO A 124 -20.76 5.83 -11.58
CA PRO A 124 -22.23 5.82 -11.67
C PRO A 124 -22.87 4.88 -10.63
N ASN A 125 -22.10 3.90 -10.13
CA ASN A 125 -22.58 2.85 -9.24
C ASN A 125 -22.22 3.07 -7.76
N HIS A 126 -21.65 4.23 -7.39
CA HIS A 126 -21.11 4.47 -6.04
C HIS A 126 -22.14 4.27 -4.91
N LYS A 127 -23.42 4.57 -5.17
CA LYS A 127 -24.47 4.62 -4.15
C LYS A 127 -24.99 3.25 -3.68
N LYS A 128 -24.52 2.14 -4.27
CA LYS A 128 -25.03 0.79 -3.99
C LYS A 128 -24.03 -0.12 -3.26
N SER A 129 -22.84 0.37 -2.94
CA SER A 129 -21.80 -0.45 -2.31
C SER A 129 -21.70 -0.18 -0.80
N LEU A 130 -21.50 -1.25 -0.03
CA LEU A 130 -21.21 -1.20 1.41
C LEU A 130 -19.93 -0.40 1.70
N HIS A 131 -18.97 -0.50 0.78
CA HIS A 131 -17.75 0.29 0.78
C HIS A 131 -17.97 1.49 -0.14
N LYS A 132 -17.34 2.64 0.10
CA LYS A 132 -17.43 3.81 -0.80
C LYS A 132 -16.72 3.59 -2.16
N PHE A 133 -16.67 2.35 -2.66
CA PHE A 133 -16.14 1.92 -3.95
C PHE A 133 -16.77 0.58 -4.37
N CYS A 134 -16.69 0.24 -5.66
CA CYS A 134 -17.19 -1.03 -6.22
C CYS A 134 -16.16 -1.64 -7.20
N PRO A 135 -16.39 -2.85 -7.76
CA PRO A 135 -15.49 -3.45 -8.75
C PRO A 135 -15.15 -2.52 -9.92
N TYR A 136 -16.11 -1.74 -10.42
CA TYR A 136 -15.86 -0.75 -11.45
C TYR A 136 -14.84 0.31 -11.00
N CYS A 137 -14.96 0.84 -9.78
CA CYS A 137 -14.01 1.81 -9.25
C CYS A 137 -12.59 1.22 -9.20
N ILE A 138 -12.44 -0.03 -8.71
CA ILE A 138 -11.15 -0.74 -8.69
C ILE A 138 -10.53 -0.82 -10.08
N LYS A 139 -11.31 -1.28 -11.08
CA LYS A 139 -10.85 -1.41 -12.46
C LYS A 139 -10.42 -0.05 -13.03
N MET A 140 -11.20 1.00 -12.75
CA MET A 140 -10.89 2.35 -13.18
C MET A 140 -9.63 2.90 -12.51
N SER A 141 -9.41 2.65 -11.22
CA SER A 141 -8.17 3.04 -10.52
C SER A 141 -6.94 2.43 -11.21
N LEU A 142 -6.99 1.15 -11.57
CA LEU A 142 -5.90 0.47 -12.27
C LEU A 142 -5.69 1.00 -13.70
N ASN A 143 -6.77 1.31 -14.43
CA ASN A 143 -6.70 1.94 -15.75
C ASN A 143 -6.06 3.35 -15.67
N TYR A 144 -6.42 4.14 -14.66
CA TYR A 144 -5.73 5.41 -14.38
C TYR A 144 -4.26 5.17 -14.03
N GLY A 145 -3.94 4.10 -13.31
CA GLY A 145 -2.56 3.66 -13.05
C GLY A 145 -1.74 3.48 -14.32
N ILE A 146 -2.28 2.82 -15.35
CA ILE A 146 -1.61 2.69 -16.67
C ILE A 146 -1.40 4.06 -17.32
N LYS A 147 -2.46 4.88 -17.39
CA LYS A 147 -2.38 6.21 -18.02
C LYS A 147 -1.37 7.12 -17.31
N MET A 148 -1.30 7.02 -15.98
CA MET A 148 -0.33 7.73 -15.16
C MET A 148 1.08 7.21 -15.40
N LYS A 149 1.29 5.90 -15.40
CA LYS A 149 2.57 5.28 -15.74
C LYS A 149 3.10 5.81 -17.07
N ASN A 150 2.26 5.84 -18.12
CA ASN A 150 2.64 6.38 -19.43
C ASN A 150 3.02 7.86 -19.38
N SER A 151 2.33 8.66 -18.56
CA SER A 151 2.68 10.08 -18.37
C SER A 151 4.01 10.25 -17.62
N LEU A 152 4.27 9.40 -16.64
CA LEU A 152 5.48 9.41 -15.81
C LEU A 152 6.72 8.85 -16.55
N GLN A 153 6.54 8.02 -17.57
CA GLN A 153 7.63 7.43 -18.36
C GLN A 153 8.51 8.47 -19.06
N LYS A 154 8.00 9.67 -19.29
CA LYS A 154 8.78 10.82 -19.79
C LYS A 154 9.88 11.26 -18.80
N TYR A 155 9.69 10.96 -17.51
CA TYR A 155 10.58 11.40 -16.43
C TYR A 155 11.28 10.24 -15.73
N PHE A 156 10.68 9.04 -15.68
CA PHE A 156 11.16 7.92 -14.87
C PHE A 156 11.11 6.60 -15.65
N LYS A 157 12.04 5.70 -15.37
CA LYS A 157 12.16 4.43 -16.11
C LYS A 157 11.51 3.26 -15.38
N ASN A 158 11.61 3.22 -14.06
CA ASN A 158 11.15 2.09 -13.24
C ASN A 158 9.87 2.46 -12.49
N ILE A 159 8.74 2.23 -13.14
CA ILE A 159 7.41 2.51 -12.59
C ILE A 159 6.65 1.19 -12.47
N LYS A 160 6.05 0.95 -11.30
CA LYS A 160 5.28 -0.27 -10.98
C LYS A 160 3.87 0.11 -10.54
N ILE A 161 2.89 -0.65 -11.01
CA ILE A 161 1.49 -0.52 -10.60
C ILE A 161 1.18 -1.63 -9.61
N ILE A 162 0.54 -1.26 -8.50
CA ILE A 162 0.21 -2.15 -7.40
C ILE A 162 -1.28 -2.02 -7.15
N TYR A 163 -2.00 -3.12 -7.25
CA TYR A 163 -3.34 -3.23 -6.71
C TYR A 163 -3.28 -3.22 -5.18
N SER A 164 -3.92 -2.23 -4.55
CA SER A 164 -3.86 -2.03 -3.08
C SER A 164 -4.88 -2.87 -2.30
N GLY A 165 -5.65 -3.71 -2.99
CA GLY A 165 -6.82 -4.40 -2.44
C GLY A 165 -8.13 -3.67 -2.72
N ARG A 166 -8.11 -2.33 -2.82
CA ARG A 166 -9.29 -1.53 -3.20
C ARG A 166 -9.04 -0.49 -4.30
N GLY A 167 -7.78 -0.13 -4.53
CA GLY A 167 -7.39 0.89 -5.48
C GLY A 167 -6.07 0.57 -6.15
N CYS A 168 -5.35 1.61 -6.53
CA CYS A 168 -4.11 1.49 -7.28
C CYS A 168 -3.03 2.41 -6.70
N HIS A 169 -1.88 1.84 -6.35
CA HIS A 169 -0.67 2.62 -6.09
C HIS A 169 0.24 2.58 -7.33
N VAL A 170 0.77 3.73 -7.72
CA VAL A 170 1.80 3.84 -8.76
C VAL A 170 3.13 4.19 -8.10
N HIS A 171 4.02 3.21 -8.01
CA HIS A 171 5.33 3.35 -7.38
C HIS A 171 6.39 3.74 -8.41
N VAL A 172 7.12 4.83 -8.15
CA VAL A 172 8.28 5.26 -8.95
C VAL A 172 9.56 4.88 -8.21
N ARG A 173 10.30 3.92 -8.78
CA ARG A 173 11.42 3.24 -8.13
C ARG A 173 12.79 3.68 -8.64
N ASP A 174 12.84 4.73 -9.46
CA ASP A 174 14.08 5.38 -9.88
C ASP A 174 14.80 5.99 -8.68
N LYS A 175 16.13 5.81 -8.59
CA LYS A 175 16.96 6.44 -7.54
C LYS A 175 16.77 7.96 -7.48
N LYS A 176 16.57 8.62 -8.63
CA LYS A 176 16.36 10.08 -8.68
C LYS A 176 15.00 10.50 -8.12
N ALA A 177 13.96 9.66 -8.25
CA ALA A 177 12.64 9.95 -7.69
C ALA A 177 12.69 9.98 -6.16
N PHE A 178 13.54 9.14 -5.57
CA PHE A 178 13.76 9.06 -4.13
C PHE A 178 14.28 10.37 -3.52
N LYS A 179 15.04 11.15 -4.30
CA LYS A 179 15.69 12.40 -3.87
C LYS A 179 14.86 13.66 -4.15
N LEU A 180 13.66 13.53 -4.70
CA LEU A 180 12.83 14.69 -5.04
C LEU A 180 12.43 15.48 -3.80
N THR A 181 12.63 16.79 -3.85
CA THR A 181 12.18 17.73 -2.82
C THR A 181 10.66 17.87 -2.81
N MET A 182 10.10 18.37 -1.70
CA MET A 182 8.67 18.66 -1.62
C MET A 182 8.20 19.63 -2.73
N ARG A 183 9.00 20.65 -3.06
CA ARG A 183 8.71 21.57 -4.17
C ARG A 183 8.61 20.86 -5.52
N GLN A 184 9.54 19.94 -5.80
CA GLN A 184 9.52 19.15 -7.03
C GLN A 184 8.31 18.19 -7.08
N ARG A 185 7.97 17.55 -5.95
CA ARG A 185 6.79 16.70 -5.84
C ARG A 185 5.49 17.49 -6.02
N ASN A 186 5.40 18.69 -5.46
CA ASN A 186 4.26 19.58 -5.66
C ASN A 186 4.10 19.98 -7.14
N SER A 187 5.20 20.27 -7.83
CA SER A 187 5.19 20.54 -9.28
C SER A 187 4.68 19.33 -10.08
N LEU A 188 5.15 18.12 -9.74
CA LEU A 188 4.64 16.88 -10.34
C LEU A 188 3.15 16.69 -10.09
N ASN A 189 2.66 16.93 -8.87
CA ASN A 189 1.24 16.83 -8.55
C ASN A 189 0.39 17.79 -9.38
N LYS A 190 0.84 19.04 -9.56
CA LYS A 190 0.14 20.01 -10.43
C LYS A 190 0.03 19.52 -11.87
N ASN A 191 1.11 18.94 -12.41
CA ASN A 191 1.12 18.36 -13.76
C ASN A 191 0.24 17.12 -13.91
N LEU A 192 -0.04 16.44 -12.80
CA LEU A 192 -0.82 15.20 -12.74
C LEU A 192 -2.24 15.41 -12.18
N LYS A 193 -2.71 16.66 -12.03
CA LYS A 193 -4.04 16.99 -11.45
C LYS A 193 -5.22 16.33 -12.16
N LYS A 194 -5.04 15.90 -13.41
CA LYS A 194 -6.05 15.21 -14.22
C LYS A 194 -6.31 13.77 -13.76
N PHE A 195 -5.47 13.22 -12.89
CA PHE A 195 -5.63 11.90 -12.31
C PHE A 195 -6.27 12.01 -10.91
N PRO A 196 -7.13 11.06 -10.51
CA PRO A 196 -7.78 11.09 -9.20
C PRO A 196 -6.82 10.55 -8.12
N ILE A 197 -5.74 11.31 -7.86
CA ILE A 197 -4.74 10.96 -6.84
C ILE A 197 -5.01 11.67 -5.52
N ASP A 198 -4.62 11.04 -4.41
CA ASP A 198 -4.40 11.76 -3.16
C ASP A 198 -3.05 12.51 -3.23
N PRO A 199 -3.05 13.86 -3.30
CA PRO A 199 -1.82 14.63 -3.39
C PRO A 199 -0.97 14.57 -2.12
N TRP A 200 -1.52 14.23 -0.94
CA TRP A 200 -0.75 14.11 0.30
C TRP A 200 0.24 12.94 0.26
N VAL A 201 -0.15 11.84 -0.40
CA VAL A 201 0.70 10.66 -0.61
C VAL A 201 1.91 10.99 -1.48
N SER A 202 1.69 11.64 -2.62
CA SER A 202 2.75 11.92 -3.58
C SER A 202 3.59 13.14 -3.22
N HIS A 203 3.03 14.12 -2.50
CA HIS A 203 3.77 15.25 -1.95
C HIS A 203 4.77 14.81 -0.86
N GLY A 204 4.44 13.72 -0.15
CA GLY A 204 5.33 13.05 0.80
C GLY A 204 4.96 13.22 2.26
N HIS A 205 3.77 13.74 2.56
CA HIS A 205 3.23 13.85 3.92
C HIS A 205 2.82 12.50 4.50
N ILE A 206 2.35 11.58 3.65
CA ILE A 206 2.02 10.21 4.06
C ILE A 206 3.22 9.35 3.73
N ARG A 207 3.88 8.73 4.73
CA ARG A 207 5.06 7.87 4.50
C ARG A 207 4.76 6.38 4.47
N LEU A 208 3.65 5.97 5.08
CA LEU A 208 3.23 4.57 5.11
C LEU A 208 2.49 4.23 3.82
N ILE A 209 2.83 3.10 3.23
CA ILE A 209 2.10 2.55 2.09
C ILE A 209 1.93 1.05 2.29
N ARG A 210 0.82 0.51 1.80
CA ARG A 210 0.47 -0.89 1.99
C ARG A 210 1.55 -1.80 1.40
N LEU A 211 1.96 -2.80 2.16
CA LEU A 211 3.02 -3.75 1.79
C LEU A 211 2.55 -4.66 0.65
N PRO A 212 3.24 -4.70 -0.51
CA PRO A 212 2.91 -5.65 -1.56
C PRO A 212 2.96 -7.09 -1.05
N TYR A 213 2.04 -7.92 -1.52
CA TYR A 213 1.79 -9.29 -1.10
C TYR A 213 1.24 -9.48 0.32
N SER A 214 0.90 -8.41 1.05
CA SER A 214 0.11 -8.52 2.27
C SER A 214 -1.39 -8.65 1.98
N LEU A 215 -2.17 -8.94 3.01
CA LEU A 215 -3.63 -8.94 2.94
C LEU A 215 -4.15 -7.53 3.22
N ASN A 216 -5.08 -7.05 2.40
CA ASN A 216 -6.00 -5.99 2.76
C ASN A 216 -7.22 -6.65 3.39
N SER A 217 -7.34 -6.57 4.71
CA SER A 217 -8.33 -7.34 5.43
C SER A 217 -9.72 -6.75 5.37
N LEU A 218 -9.90 -5.47 5.00
CA LEU A 218 -11.22 -4.85 4.81
C LEU A 218 -12.03 -5.56 3.72
N VAL A 219 -11.35 -5.99 2.66
CA VAL A 219 -11.97 -6.57 1.46
C VAL A 219 -11.45 -7.97 1.12
N SER A 220 -10.62 -8.54 1.98
CA SER A 220 -10.02 -9.87 1.81
C SER A 220 -9.37 -10.04 0.43
N ARG A 221 -8.48 -9.10 0.08
CA ARG A 221 -7.71 -9.12 -1.18
C ARG A 221 -6.23 -8.98 -0.92
N ILE A 222 -5.43 -9.71 -1.69
CA ILE A 222 -3.97 -9.66 -1.64
C ILE A 222 -3.51 -8.42 -2.43
N VAL A 223 -2.67 -7.63 -1.79
CA VAL A 223 -1.99 -6.48 -2.42
C VAL A 223 -1.02 -7.02 -3.45
N MET A 224 -1.13 -6.60 -4.71
CA MET A 224 -0.43 -7.30 -5.79
C MET A 224 0.20 -6.34 -6.78
N PRO A 225 1.52 -6.43 -7.05
CA PRO A 225 2.11 -5.81 -8.23
C PRO A 225 1.53 -6.45 -9.50
N LEU A 226 1.06 -5.62 -10.42
CA LEU A 226 0.48 -6.04 -11.69
C LEU A 226 1.24 -5.43 -12.87
N ASN A 227 1.34 -6.17 -13.96
CA ASN A 227 1.81 -5.67 -15.25
C ASN A 227 0.64 -5.16 -16.11
N ASP A 228 0.96 -4.54 -17.24
CA ASP A 228 -0.04 -3.85 -18.09
C ASP A 228 -1.03 -4.84 -18.72
N ILE A 229 -0.61 -6.07 -19.05
CA ILE A 229 -1.48 -7.12 -19.60
C ILE A 229 -2.43 -7.62 -18.52
N GLU A 230 -1.91 -7.90 -17.32
CA GLU A 230 -2.71 -8.31 -16.17
C GLU A 230 -3.77 -7.26 -15.84
N ILE A 231 -3.42 -5.97 -15.87
CA ILE A 231 -4.38 -4.89 -15.60
C ILE A 231 -5.47 -4.80 -16.67
N LYS A 232 -5.10 -4.92 -17.96
CA LYS A 232 -6.09 -4.90 -19.06
C LYS A 232 -7.13 -5.99 -18.90
N ASN A 233 -6.71 -7.19 -18.51
CA ASN A 233 -7.57 -8.36 -18.33
C ASN A 233 -8.13 -8.51 -16.89
N PHE A 234 -7.76 -7.59 -15.99
CA PHE A 234 -8.12 -7.69 -14.57
C PHE A 234 -9.62 -7.69 -14.34
N ASP A 235 -10.10 -8.70 -13.63
CA ASP A 235 -11.46 -8.79 -13.09
C ASP A 235 -11.38 -8.71 -11.54
N PRO A 236 -11.78 -7.60 -10.91
CA PRO A 236 -11.72 -7.44 -9.45
C PRO A 236 -12.51 -8.50 -8.66
N GLU A 237 -13.49 -9.15 -9.29
CA GLU A 237 -14.35 -10.13 -8.65
C GLU A 237 -13.80 -11.55 -8.75
N ASN A 238 -13.19 -11.90 -9.89
CA ASN A 238 -12.81 -13.28 -10.21
C ASN A 238 -11.29 -13.48 -10.39
N GLU A 239 -10.47 -12.44 -10.20
CA GLU A 239 -9.01 -12.55 -10.33
C GLU A 239 -8.41 -13.42 -9.23
N LYS A 240 -8.12 -14.68 -9.57
CA LYS A 240 -7.54 -15.68 -8.64
C LYS A 240 -6.23 -15.19 -8.02
N LYS A 241 -5.43 -14.38 -8.72
CA LYS A 241 -4.13 -13.90 -8.22
C LYS A 241 -4.27 -13.04 -6.96
N ILE A 242 -5.36 -12.28 -6.83
CA ILE A 242 -5.61 -11.38 -5.68
C ILE A 242 -6.46 -12.03 -4.59
N MET A 243 -7.02 -13.21 -4.84
CA MET A 243 -7.86 -13.93 -3.88
C MET A 243 -6.99 -14.78 -2.95
N PRO A 244 -7.07 -14.62 -1.62
CA PRO A 244 -6.46 -15.57 -0.70
C PRO A 244 -7.15 -16.94 -0.80
N LYS A 245 -6.43 -18.03 -0.49
CA LYS A 245 -6.94 -19.41 -0.61
C LYS A 245 -8.22 -19.64 0.18
N PHE A 246 -8.40 -18.97 1.32
CA PHE A 246 -9.61 -19.11 2.12
C PHE A 246 -10.89 -18.58 1.45
N LEU A 247 -10.78 -17.88 0.31
CA LEU A 247 -11.90 -17.44 -0.53
C LEU A 247 -12.05 -18.22 -1.83
N ARG A 248 -11.19 -19.21 -2.11
CA ARG A 248 -11.20 -19.96 -3.38
C ARG A 248 -11.99 -21.28 -3.32
N ASN A 249 -12.75 -21.48 -2.24
CA ASN A 249 -13.57 -22.67 -2.04
C ASN A 249 -14.87 -22.56 -2.82
#